data_AF-A0A660WA05-F1
#
_entry.id   AF-A0A660WA05-F1
#
_cell.length_a   1.000
_cell.length_b   1.000
_cell.length_c   1.000
_cell.angle_alpha   90.00
_cell.angle_beta   90.00
_cell.angle_gamma   90.00
#
_symmetry.space_group_name_H-M   'P 1'
#
loop_
_entity.id
_entity.type
_entity.pdbx_description
1 polymer ?
#
loop_
_entity_poly.entity_id
_entity_poly.type
_entity_poly.pdbx_seq_one_letter_code
_entity_poly.pdbx_strand_id
1 'polypeptide(L)'
;MAEYTKLYYSDAVPDTWRKILKDKAITKEDVCEWLSLKHIPEDIYEKLKKELEPLPKICYVDYDEGIAWAQMHIRGLNLDDTKKYLEGKLSFAKLIQGHSIHVDLRMKFKNSFVQWVITQDHIPDYFDTIIGRRDPKTGNASKGLAIVKPSALEPTQAVKAKEDLIIGPEDAKLIEKYVLFDKSYIIEAGDVGATAYKNAYMCAIWLGKVKAGVQRPDLHEYFLYPSTDMPKRNQELFNGRFIIRCFRAGKDKRWWVWKAYDDPYPMDSILHADCGHYYPIKAEELDKFGREAYREMSVEKFSEKLSCKP
;
A
#
# COMPACT_ATOMS: atom_id res chain seq x y z
N MET A 1 13.56 22.58 -31.66
CA MET A 1 13.14 23.32 -30.44
C MET A 1 11.88 24.16 -30.65
N ALA A 2 10.96 23.84 -31.60
CA ALA A 2 9.84 24.75 -31.91
C ALA A 2 8.50 24.11 -32.35
N GLU A 3 8.27 22.81 -32.22
CA GLU A 3 6.94 22.20 -32.45
C GLU A 3 6.29 21.65 -31.17
N TYR A 4 7.08 21.06 -30.27
CA TYR A 4 6.55 20.51 -29.01
C TYR A 4 5.97 21.55 -28.04
N THR A 5 6.35 22.82 -28.16
CA THR A 5 5.85 23.90 -27.29
C THR A 5 4.45 24.38 -27.69
N LYS A 6 3.98 24.11 -28.93
CA LYS A 6 2.65 24.54 -29.40
C LYS A 6 1.51 23.65 -28.90
N LEU A 7 1.78 22.39 -28.54
CA LEU A 7 0.76 21.51 -27.96
C LEU A 7 0.37 21.88 -26.51
N TYR A 8 1.19 22.69 -25.83
CA TYR A 8 0.95 23.08 -24.44
C TYR A 8 -0.10 24.21 -24.27
N TYR A 9 -0.55 24.85 -25.36
CA TYR A 9 -1.41 26.05 -25.30
C TYR A 9 -2.57 26.05 -26.32
N SER A 10 -2.94 24.87 -26.85
CA SER A 10 -4.08 24.74 -27.76
C SER A 10 -5.32 24.31 -26.98
N ASP A 11 -6.30 25.21 -26.85
CA ASP A 11 -7.63 24.91 -26.29
C ASP A 11 -8.46 23.96 -27.18
N ALA A 12 -7.97 23.64 -28.38
CA ALA A 12 -8.63 22.72 -29.29
C ALA A 12 -8.24 21.27 -28.98
N VAL A 13 -9.15 20.58 -28.29
CA VAL A 13 -9.15 19.12 -28.15
C VAL A 13 -9.27 18.49 -29.54
N PRO A 14 -8.32 17.63 -29.99
CA PRO A 14 -8.40 16.88 -31.23
C PRO A 14 -9.75 16.17 -31.41
N ASP A 15 -10.26 16.10 -32.64
CA ASP A 15 -11.57 15.48 -32.91
C ASP A 15 -11.62 13.99 -32.56
N THR A 16 -10.46 13.31 -32.56
CA THR A 16 -10.30 11.94 -32.03
C THR A 16 -10.70 11.88 -30.56
N TRP A 17 -10.21 12.82 -29.75
CA TRP A 17 -10.50 12.90 -28.33
C TRP A 17 -11.96 13.27 -28.05
N ARG A 18 -12.57 14.15 -28.88
CA ARG A 18 -14.00 14.45 -28.81
C ARG A 18 -14.88 13.21 -29.03
N LYS A 19 -14.45 12.27 -29.87
CA LYS A 19 -15.15 11.01 -30.12
C LYS A 19 -15.03 10.02 -28.96
N ILE A 20 -13.84 9.89 -28.35
CA ILE A 20 -13.59 9.07 -27.14
C ILE A 20 -14.53 9.50 -26.00
N LEU A 21 -14.67 10.81 -25.82
CA LEU A 21 -15.56 11.41 -24.82
C LEU A 21 -17.03 11.08 -25.01
N LYS A 22 -17.43 10.84 -26.26
CA LYS A 22 -18.81 10.54 -26.65
C LYS A 22 -19.13 9.04 -26.49
N ASP A 23 -18.15 8.17 -26.78
CA ASP A 23 -18.35 6.72 -26.86
C ASP A 23 -17.87 5.94 -25.61
N LYS A 24 -17.27 6.61 -24.60
CA LYS A 24 -16.78 6.07 -23.30
C LYS A 24 -15.73 4.94 -23.37
N ALA A 25 -15.31 4.49 -24.53
CA ALA A 25 -14.31 3.44 -24.68
C ALA A 25 -12.93 4.04 -25.00
N ILE A 26 -11.99 3.93 -24.06
CA ILE A 26 -10.56 4.18 -24.34
C ILE A 26 -10.04 3.03 -25.19
N THR A 27 -9.41 3.35 -26.32
CA THR A 27 -8.82 2.40 -27.26
C THR A 27 -7.32 2.22 -27.01
N LYS A 28 -6.71 1.24 -27.70
CA LYS A 28 -5.26 1.02 -27.58
C LYS A 28 -4.48 2.15 -28.24
N GLU A 29 -4.99 2.62 -29.38
CA GLU A 29 -4.44 3.72 -30.17
C GLU A 29 -4.35 4.99 -29.33
N ASP A 30 -5.38 5.28 -28.52
CA ASP A 30 -5.40 6.42 -27.61
C ASP A 30 -4.26 6.33 -26.59
N VAL A 31 -4.11 5.17 -25.95
CA VAL A 31 -3.05 4.98 -24.96
C VAL A 31 -1.67 5.08 -25.63
N CYS A 32 -1.48 4.53 -26.83
CA CYS A 32 -0.23 4.68 -27.58
C CYS A 32 0.10 6.15 -27.91
N GLU A 33 -0.91 6.97 -28.26
CA GLU A 33 -0.74 8.42 -28.42
C GLU A 33 -0.31 9.07 -27.11
N TRP A 34 -0.97 8.74 -25.99
CA TRP A 34 -0.66 9.30 -24.67
C TRP A 34 0.74 8.90 -24.15
N LEU A 35 1.24 7.72 -24.51
CA LEU A 35 2.64 7.33 -24.24
C LEU A 35 3.62 8.30 -24.91
N SER A 36 3.32 8.72 -26.14
CA SER A 36 4.13 9.69 -26.89
C SER A 36 4.06 11.09 -26.25
N LEU A 37 2.91 11.45 -25.68
CA LEU A 37 2.72 12.66 -24.88
C LEU A 37 3.32 12.55 -23.46
N LYS A 38 3.65 11.34 -23.01
CA LYS A 38 4.16 11.00 -21.66
C LYS A 38 3.16 11.25 -20.52
N HIS A 39 1.89 11.51 -20.83
CA HIS A 39 0.78 11.69 -19.89
C HIS A 39 -0.55 11.45 -20.59
N ILE A 40 -1.59 11.15 -19.81
CA ILE A 40 -2.97 11.21 -20.28
C ILE A 40 -3.33 12.71 -20.41
N PRO A 41 -3.88 13.18 -21.55
CA PRO A 41 -4.31 14.56 -21.71
C PRO A 41 -5.20 15.01 -20.55
N GLU A 42 -4.97 16.21 -20.03
CA GLU A 42 -5.61 16.68 -18.78
C GLU A 42 -7.14 16.63 -18.85
N ASP A 43 -7.73 17.08 -19.95
CA ASP A 43 -9.18 17.08 -20.17
C ASP A 43 -9.80 15.67 -20.26
N ILE A 44 -8.98 14.67 -20.61
CA ILE A 44 -9.36 13.26 -20.60
C ILE A 44 -9.20 12.72 -19.18
N TYR A 45 -8.05 12.95 -18.54
CA TYR A 45 -7.77 12.51 -17.18
C TYR A 45 -8.83 13.02 -16.19
N GLU A 46 -9.22 14.29 -16.26
CA GLU A 46 -10.26 14.89 -15.41
C GLU A 46 -11.62 14.18 -15.51
N LYS A 47 -11.93 13.56 -16.66
CA LYS A 47 -13.18 12.82 -16.87
C LYS A 47 -13.06 11.33 -16.52
N LEU A 48 -11.84 10.79 -16.57
CA LEU A 48 -11.56 9.41 -16.19
C LEU A 48 -11.40 9.24 -14.69
N LYS A 49 -10.77 10.21 -14.03
CA LYS A 49 -10.47 10.14 -12.61
C LYS A 49 -11.77 10.12 -11.81
N LYS A 50 -11.80 9.26 -10.80
CA LYS A 50 -12.86 9.17 -9.82
C LYS A 50 -12.24 9.00 -8.46
N GLU A 51 -12.88 9.57 -7.44
CA GLU A 51 -12.39 9.43 -6.08
C GLU A 51 -12.35 7.97 -5.68
N LEU A 52 -11.21 7.55 -5.12
CA LEU A 52 -11.00 6.22 -4.56
C LEU A 52 -11.20 5.07 -5.58
N GLU A 53 -11.12 5.35 -6.87
CA GLU A 53 -11.15 4.34 -7.92
C GLU A 53 -9.88 4.44 -8.78
N PRO A 54 -9.27 3.31 -9.18
CA PRO A 54 -8.20 3.34 -10.18
C PRO A 54 -8.75 3.82 -11.54
N LEU A 55 -7.85 4.22 -12.42
CA LEU A 55 -8.17 4.48 -13.83
C LEU A 55 -8.68 3.19 -14.51
N PRO A 56 -9.24 3.27 -15.73
CA PRO A 56 -9.59 2.08 -16.50
C PRO A 56 -8.40 1.14 -16.71
N LYS A 57 -8.64 -0.18 -16.67
CA LYS A 57 -7.59 -1.23 -16.72
C LYS A 57 -6.63 -1.10 -17.92
N ILE A 58 -7.09 -0.54 -19.04
CA ILE A 58 -6.27 -0.34 -20.24
C ILE A 58 -5.12 0.66 -19.98
N CYS A 59 -5.31 1.60 -19.05
CA CYS A 59 -4.34 2.64 -18.72
C CYS A 59 -3.16 2.14 -17.90
N TYR A 60 -3.15 0.92 -17.37
CA TYR A 60 -2.04 0.37 -16.58
C TYR A 60 -1.26 -0.68 -17.38
N VAL A 61 0.01 -0.93 -17.09
CA VAL A 61 0.80 -1.99 -17.73
C VAL A 61 0.22 -3.37 -17.39
N ASP A 62 0.03 -3.64 -16.11
CA ASP A 62 -0.46 -4.92 -15.60
C ASP A 62 -1.46 -4.65 -14.46
N TYR A 63 -2.72 -4.39 -14.81
CA TYR A 63 -3.75 -4.13 -13.79
C TYR A 63 -4.21 -5.43 -13.13
N ASP A 64 -4.18 -5.46 -11.81
CA ASP A 64 -4.68 -6.57 -11.00
C ASP A 64 -5.51 -6.06 -9.81
N GLU A 65 -6.41 -6.92 -9.35
CA GLU A 65 -7.28 -6.68 -8.20
C GLU A 65 -7.40 -7.96 -7.38
N GLY A 66 -7.66 -7.83 -6.09
CA GLY A 66 -7.55 -8.97 -5.20
C GLY A 66 -8.19 -8.76 -3.85
N ILE A 67 -7.85 -9.67 -2.94
CA ILE A 67 -8.21 -9.59 -1.54
C ILE A 67 -7.04 -9.06 -0.74
N ALA A 68 -7.35 -8.37 0.35
CA ALA A 68 -6.36 -7.82 1.25
C ALA A 68 -6.79 -8.02 2.69
N TRP A 69 -5.82 -8.14 3.57
CA TRP A 69 -6.06 -8.21 5.00
C TRP A 69 -4.91 -7.55 5.76
N ALA A 70 -5.25 -6.99 6.92
CA ALA A 70 -4.25 -6.42 7.82
C ALA A 70 -4.31 -7.08 9.18
N GLN A 71 -3.13 -7.35 9.73
CA GLN A 71 -2.97 -7.99 11.02
C GLN A 71 -1.97 -7.23 11.89
N MET A 72 -2.31 -7.00 13.15
CA MET A 72 -1.36 -6.56 14.17
C MET A 72 -0.62 -7.78 14.70
N HIS A 73 0.69 -7.83 14.47
CA HIS A 73 1.53 -8.94 14.87
C HIS A 73 2.25 -8.60 16.17
N ILE A 74 1.82 -9.24 17.26
CA ILE A 74 2.35 -9.05 18.61
C ILE A 74 3.31 -10.18 18.91
N ARG A 75 4.57 -9.87 19.20
CA ARG A 75 5.63 -10.88 19.37
C ARG A 75 6.11 -10.98 20.81
N GLY A 76 6.61 -12.16 21.16
CA GLY A 76 7.31 -12.37 22.43
C GLY A 76 6.41 -12.75 23.60
N LEU A 77 5.21 -13.29 23.34
CA LEU A 77 4.28 -13.70 24.38
C LEU A 77 4.82 -14.87 25.21
N ASN A 78 4.69 -14.77 26.53
CA ASN A 78 5.04 -15.85 27.44
C ASN A 78 4.11 -17.06 27.23
N LEU A 79 4.67 -18.27 27.24
CA LEU A 79 3.90 -19.51 27.08
C LEU A 79 2.84 -19.67 28.19
N ASP A 80 3.22 -19.42 29.44
CA ASP A 80 2.32 -19.52 30.59
C ASP A 80 1.16 -18.53 30.51
N ASP A 81 1.43 -17.29 30.09
CA ASP A 81 0.38 -16.27 29.96
C ASP A 81 -0.54 -16.56 28.77
N THR A 82 0.02 -17.12 27.68
CA THR A 82 -0.78 -17.61 26.55
C THR A 82 -1.71 -18.75 27.00
N LYS A 83 -1.21 -19.70 27.81
CA LYS A 83 -2.00 -20.78 28.36
C LYS A 83 -3.12 -20.25 29.26
N LYS A 84 -2.82 -19.31 30.16
CA LYS A 84 -3.84 -18.65 31.00
C LYS A 84 -4.90 -17.94 30.16
N TYR A 85 -4.50 -17.28 29.07
CA TYR A 85 -5.44 -16.63 28.14
C TYR A 85 -6.38 -17.65 27.47
N LEU A 86 -5.82 -18.75 26.94
CA LEU A 86 -6.61 -19.82 26.31
C LEU A 86 -7.57 -20.50 27.29
N GLU A 87 -7.19 -20.58 28.58
CA GLU A 87 -8.04 -21.08 29.66
C GLU A 87 -9.07 -20.04 30.18
N GLY A 88 -9.11 -18.84 29.60
CA GLY A 88 -10.02 -17.75 30.02
C GLY A 88 -9.63 -17.05 31.33
N LYS A 89 -8.42 -17.30 31.85
CA LYS A 89 -7.90 -16.77 33.12
C LYS A 89 -7.12 -15.46 32.98
N LEU A 90 -6.80 -15.06 31.75
CA LEU A 90 -6.12 -13.81 31.44
C LEU A 90 -6.89 -13.10 30.32
N SER A 91 -7.10 -11.79 30.41
CA SER A 91 -7.72 -11.04 29.31
C SER A 91 -6.73 -10.79 28.18
N PHE A 92 -7.23 -10.57 26.96
CA PHE A 92 -6.39 -10.25 25.81
C PHE A 92 -5.59 -8.96 26.05
N ALA A 93 -6.23 -7.89 26.52
CA ALA A 93 -5.52 -6.66 26.86
C ALA A 93 -4.39 -6.87 27.87
N LYS A 94 -4.50 -7.82 28.81
CA LYS A 94 -3.41 -8.14 29.75
C LYS A 94 -2.32 -9.00 29.13
N LEU A 95 -2.67 -9.94 28.25
CA LEU A 95 -1.72 -10.79 27.53
C LEU A 95 -0.72 -9.98 26.70
N ILE A 96 -1.16 -8.89 26.06
CA ILE A 96 -0.35 -8.16 25.08
C ILE A 96 0.47 -7.01 25.68
N GLN A 97 0.25 -6.67 26.96
CA GLN A 97 1.02 -5.62 27.64
C GLN A 97 2.50 -6.00 27.73
N GLY A 98 3.39 -5.04 27.48
CA GLY A 98 4.83 -5.29 27.57
C GLY A 98 5.45 -5.95 26.34
N HIS A 99 4.71 -6.11 25.24
CA HIS A 99 5.16 -6.76 24.02
C HIS A 99 5.29 -5.80 22.85
N SER A 100 6.10 -6.19 21.86
CA SER A 100 6.31 -5.41 20.63
C SER A 100 5.26 -5.74 19.56
N ILE A 101 5.03 -4.79 18.66
CA ILE A 101 3.96 -4.85 17.66
C ILE A 101 4.36 -4.15 16.36
N HIS A 102 3.89 -4.70 15.25
CA HIS A 102 3.85 -4.07 13.94
C HIS A 102 2.56 -4.45 13.22
N VAL A 103 2.25 -3.78 12.11
CA VAL A 103 1.09 -4.09 11.26
C VAL A 103 1.55 -4.73 9.97
N ASP A 104 1.11 -5.95 9.72
CA ASP A 104 1.27 -6.62 8.43
C ASP A 104 0.07 -6.29 7.53
N LEU A 105 0.30 -5.61 6.40
CA LEU A 105 -0.67 -5.48 5.31
C LEU A 105 -0.34 -6.50 4.22
N ARG A 106 -1.26 -7.43 3.96
CA ARG A 106 -1.11 -8.51 2.98
C ARG A 106 -2.15 -8.36 1.89
N MET A 107 -1.71 -8.55 0.65
CA MET A 107 -2.55 -8.43 -0.54
C MET A 107 -2.30 -9.64 -1.43
N LYS A 108 -3.36 -10.38 -1.75
CA LYS A 108 -3.32 -11.47 -2.73
C LYS A 108 -4.07 -11.01 -3.98
N PHE A 109 -3.27 -10.60 -4.96
CA PHE A 109 -3.70 -10.37 -6.34
C PHE A 109 -3.77 -11.71 -7.08
N LYS A 110 -4.28 -11.71 -8.31
CA LYS A 110 -4.37 -12.93 -9.13
C LYS A 110 -3.00 -13.54 -9.35
N ASN A 111 -2.02 -12.71 -9.72
CA ASN A 111 -0.68 -13.17 -10.08
C ASN A 111 0.38 -12.93 -8.99
N SER A 112 0.07 -12.09 -8.01
CA SER A 112 1.07 -11.59 -7.04
C SER A 112 0.60 -11.73 -5.59
N PHE A 113 1.54 -11.99 -4.69
CA PHE A 113 1.32 -11.87 -3.24
C PHE A 113 2.27 -10.81 -2.70
N VAL A 114 1.69 -9.78 -2.09
CA VAL A 114 2.41 -8.60 -1.62
C VAL A 114 2.22 -8.49 -0.11
N GLN A 115 3.32 -8.27 0.62
CA GLN A 115 3.28 -8.01 2.05
C GLN A 115 4.13 -6.79 2.41
N TRP A 116 3.52 -5.88 3.16
CA TRP A 116 4.18 -4.74 3.81
C TRP A 116 4.12 -4.90 5.32
N VAL A 117 5.26 -4.72 5.98
CA VAL A 117 5.34 -4.57 7.44
C VAL A 117 5.37 -3.08 7.72
N ILE A 118 4.35 -2.54 8.37
CA ILE A 118 4.25 -1.14 8.75
C ILE A 118 4.69 -1.03 10.20
N THR A 119 5.57 -0.09 10.50
CA THR A 119 6.06 0.24 11.85
C THR A 119 5.85 1.72 12.17
N GLN A 120 5.66 2.01 13.45
CA GLN A 120 5.46 3.35 14.00
C GLN A 120 6.22 3.58 15.29
N ASP A 121 6.38 4.85 15.67
CA ASP A 121 7.04 5.26 16.91
C ASP A 121 6.11 5.17 18.13
N HIS A 122 4.79 5.29 17.93
CA HIS A 122 3.79 5.13 18.99
C HIS A 122 2.58 4.31 18.52
N ILE A 123 1.88 3.66 19.46
CA ILE A 123 0.73 2.80 19.13
C ILE A 123 -0.43 3.57 18.47
N PRO A 124 -0.84 4.76 18.96
CA PRO A 124 -1.88 5.55 18.30
C PRO A 124 -1.52 5.92 16.85
N ASP A 125 -0.25 6.13 16.55
CA ASP A 125 0.22 6.54 15.22
C ASP A 125 -0.01 5.46 14.16
N TYR A 126 -0.09 4.17 14.55
CA TYR A 126 -0.53 3.10 13.64
C TYR A 126 -1.94 3.38 13.14
N PHE A 127 -2.87 3.67 14.05
CA PHE A 127 -4.25 3.95 13.70
C PHE A 127 -4.36 5.24 12.90
N ASP A 128 -3.61 6.28 13.24
CA ASP A 128 -3.63 7.53 12.50
C ASP A 128 -3.16 7.36 11.06
N THR A 129 -2.08 6.61 10.82
CA THR A 129 -1.63 6.28 9.46
C THR A 129 -2.66 5.45 8.69
N ILE A 130 -3.25 4.43 9.33
CA ILE A 130 -4.16 3.48 8.68
C ILE A 130 -5.54 4.09 8.41
N ILE A 131 -6.00 5.00 9.27
CA ILE A 131 -7.25 5.76 9.09
C ILE A 131 -7.02 6.92 8.11
N GLY A 132 -5.79 7.46 8.06
CA GLY A 132 -5.41 8.61 7.25
C GLY A 132 -5.61 9.95 7.96
N ARG A 133 -5.38 10.00 9.28
CA ARG A 133 -5.39 11.26 10.05
C ARG A 133 -4.12 12.06 9.80
N ARG A 134 -4.20 13.36 10.02
CA ARG A 134 -3.04 14.24 10.00
C ARG A 134 -2.23 14.06 11.27
N ASP A 135 -0.92 14.09 11.14
CA ASP A 135 -0.01 14.18 12.27
C ASP A 135 -0.25 15.53 12.99
N PRO A 136 -0.66 15.52 14.27
CA PRO A 136 -0.97 16.75 14.99
C PRO A 136 0.26 17.65 15.20
N LYS A 137 1.47 17.11 15.13
CA LYS A 137 2.73 17.86 15.32
C LYS A 137 3.10 18.66 14.07
N THR A 138 2.89 18.09 12.89
CA THR A 138 3.35 18.68 11.62
C THR A 138 2.23 19.19 10.73
N GLY A 139 0.98 18.78 10.96
CA GLY A 139 -0.17 19.06 10.09
C GLY A 139 -0.16 18.31 8.76
N ASN A 140 0.87 17.51 8.49
CA ASN A 140 1.00 16.66 7.32
C ASN A 140 0.21 15.35 7.49
N ALA A 141 0.06 14.57 6.42
CA ALA A 141 -0.45 13.20 6.53
C ALA A 141 0.43 12.38 7.50
N SER A 142 -0.20 11.62 8.40
CA SER A 142 0.50 10.62 9.21
C SER A 142 1.11 9.55 8.30
N LYS A 143 2.40 9.24 8.50
CA LYS A 143 3.16 8.30 7.67
C LYS A 143 3.71 7.19 8.54
N GLY A 144 3.62 5.96 8.05
CA GLY A 144 4.30 4.80 8.64
C GLY A 144 5.53 4.42 7.85
N LEU A 145 6.54 3.91 8.54
CA LEU A 145 7.65 3.25 7.87
C LEU A 145 7.13 1.91 7.35
N ALA A 146 7.30 1.65 6.06
CA ALA A 146 6.98 0.38 5.45
C ALA A 146 8.28 -0.43 5.26
N ILE A 147 8.23 -1.72 5.53
CA ILE A 147 9.35 -2.64 5.40
C ILE A 147 8.91 -3.78 4.51
N VAL A 148 9.77 -4.11 3.55
CA VAL A 148 9.55 -5.25 2.65
C VAL A 148 9.86 -6.53 3.39
N LYS A 149 8.88 -7.44 3.41
CA LYS A 149 9.13 -8.82 3.81
C LYS A 149 9.27 -9.66 2.53
N PRO A 150 10.49 -10.06 2.11
CA PRO A 150 10.63 -11.03 1.03
C PRO A 150 9.85 -12.28 1.44
N SER A 151 8.96 -12.73 0.55
CA SER A 151 8.05 -13.85 0.79
C SER A 151 8.75 -15.02 1.49
N ALA A 152 8.28 -15.36 2.70
CA ALA A 152 8.60 -16.56 3.46
C ALA A 152 10.08 -16.86 3.82
N LEU A 153 11.03 -15.95 3.58
CA LEU A 153 12.42 -16.13 4.02
C LEU A 153 12.69 -15.37 5.32
N GLU A 154 13.33 -16.03 6.29
CA GLU A 154 13.85 -15.35 7.48
C GLU A 154 14.81 -14.23 7.04
N PRO A 155 14.68 -13.01 7.59
CA PRO A 155 15.61 -11.94 7.28
C PRO A 155 17.02 -12.38 7.72
N THR A 156 17.95 -12.48 6.77
CA THR A 156 19.37 -12.80 7.02
C THR A 156 20.07 -11.71 7.85
N GLN A 157 19.47 -10.54 7.97
CA GLN A 157 19.89 -9.47 8.86
C GLN A 157 18.67 -8.93 9.62
N ALA A 158 18.71 -9.05 10.94
CA ALA A 158 17.75 -8.40 11.83
C ALA A 158 18.02 -6.90 11.82
N VAL A 159 17.17 -6.12 11.15
CA VAL A 159 17.11 -4.68 11.40
C VAL A 159 16.48 -4.50 12.78
N LYS A 160 17.32 -4.45 13.82
CA LYS A 160 16.86 -4.14 15.17
C LYS A 160 16.62 -2.65 15.29
N ALA A 161 15.39 -2.25 15.64
CA ALA A 161 15.15 -0.92 16.16
C ALA A 161 16.02 -0.71 17.42
N LYS A 162 16.47 0.52 17.67
CA LYS A 162 17.27 0.84 18.87
C LYS A 162 16.47 0.63 20.15
N GLU A 163 15.15 0.81 20.09
CA GLU A 163 14.19 0.53 21.15
C GLU A 163 12.94 -0.08 20.52
N ASP A 164 12.43 -1.17 21.10
CA ASP A 164 11.17 -1.77 20.65
C ASP A 164 10.00 -0.90 21.16
N LEU A 165 9.03 -0.60 20.30
CA LEU A 165 7.77 0.01 20.72
C LEU A 165 6.99 -1.01 21.56
N ILE A 166 6.83 -0.72 22.85
CA ILE A 166 6.17 -1.59 23.83
C ILE A 166 4.73 -1.16 24.07
N ILE A 167 3.81 -2.14 24.05
CA ILE A 167 2.38 -1.90 24.30
C ILE A 167 2.13 -1.57 25.79
N GLY A 168 1.61 -0.37 26.06
CA GLY A 168 1.14 0.04 27.37
C GLY A 168 -0.29 -0.44 27.70
N PRO A 169 -0.79 -0.24 28.95
CA PRO A 169 -2.13 -0.66 29.34
C PRO A 169 -3.28 -0.03 28.54
N GLU A 170 -3.18 1.27 28.22
CA GLU A 170 -4.20 1.96 27.42
C GLU A 170 -4.13 1.59 25.94
N ASP A 171 -2.91 1.40 25.43
CA ASP A 171 -2.67 0.92 24.07
C ASP A 171 -3.23 -0.49 23.88
N ALA A 172 -3.08 -1.37 24.87
CA ALA A 172 -3.64 -2.71 24.81
C ALA A 172 -5.17 -2.71 24.69
N LYS A 173 -5.85 -1.83 25.44
CA LYS A 173 -7.30 -1.63 25.32
C LYS A 173 -7.68 -1.05 23.95
N LEU A 174 -6.85 -0.15 23.41
CA LEU A 174 -7.06 0.40 22.08
C LEU A 174 -6.96 -0.68 21.01
N ILE A 175 -5.92 -1.51 21.05
CA ILE A 175 -5.72 -2.64 20.14
C ILE A 175 -6.91 -3.60 20.24
N GLU A 176 -7.26 -4.03 21.45
CA GLU A 176 -8.38 -4.95 21.74
C GLU A 176 -9.69 -4.52 21.07
N LYS A 177 -9.97 -3.21 21.00
CA LYS A 177 -11.18 -2.67 20.35
C LYS A 177 -11.28 -2.98 18.86
N TYR A 178 -10.17 -3.21 18.17
CA TYR A 178 -10.11 -3.48 16.73
C TYR A 178 -9.84 -4.94 16.38
N VAL A 179 -9.55 -5.80 17.36
CA VAL A 179 -9.25 -7.21 17.09
C VAL A 179 -10.52 -7.94 16.65
N LEU A 180 -10.44 -8.59 15.49
CA LEU A 180 -11.40 -9.58 15.01
C LEU A 180 -10.99 -10.94 15.59
N PHE A 181 -11.46 -11.23 16.81
CA PHE A 181 -11.01 -12.41 17.57
C PHE A 181 -11.26 -13.73 16.84
N ASP A 182 -12.37 -13.86 16.13
CA ASP A 182 -12.73 -15.04 15.33
C ASP A 182 -11.86 -15.25 14.07
N LYS A 183 -11.06 -14.25 13.72
CA LYS A 183 -10.12 -14.25 12.59
C LYS A 183 -8.66 -14.18 13.04
N SER A 184 -8.42 -14.17 14.34
CA SER A 184 -7.10 -14.04 14.94
C SER A 184 -6.62 -15.39 15.49
N TYR A 185 -5.31 -15.55 15.61
CA TYR A 185 -4.73 -16.81 16.08
C TYR A 185 -3.39 -16.60 16.77
N ILE A 186 -3.02 -17.57 17.60
CA ILE A 186 -1.69 -17.66 18.20
C ILE A 186 -0.77 -18.41 17.24
N ILE A 187 0.46 -17.92 17.12
CA ILE A 187 1.57 -18.61 16.47
C ILE A 187 2.41 -19.22 17.59
N GLU A 188 2.57 -20.53 17.58
CA GLU A 188 3.30 -21.23 18.62
C GLU A 188 4.80 -20.95 18.54
N ALA A 189 5.49 -21.05 19.68
CA ALA A 189 6.94 -20.93 19.71
C ALA A 189 7.60 -21.94 18.78
N GLY A 190 8.56 -21.48 17.97
CA GLY A 190 9.23 -22.27 16.94
C GLY A 190 8.61 -22.16 15.55
N ASP A 191 7.38 -21.66 15.42
CA ASP A 191 6.75 -21.46 14.11
C ASP A 191 7.16 -20.14 13.44
N VAL A 192 7.01 -20.10 12.11
CA VAL A 192 7.30 -18.92 11.29
C VAL A 192 6.47 -17.72 11.74
N GLY A 193 7.13 -16.71 12.31
CA GLY A 193 6.51 -15.49 12.84
C GLY A 193 6.65 -15.35 14.36
N ALA A 194 6.80 -16.45 15.08
CA ALA A 194 7.11 -16.47 16.51
C ALA A 194 8.63 -16.36 16.74
N THR A 195 9.06 -16.50 18.00
CA THR A 195 10.46 -16.80 18.32
C THR A 195 10.56 -18.28 18.70
N ALA A 196 11.78 -18.82 18.80
CA ALA A 196 11.98 -20.21 19.20
C ALA A 196 11.39 -20.57 20.59
N TYR A 197 11.14 -19.58 21.45
CA TYR A 197 10.76 -19.80 22.85
C TYR A 197 9.55 -18.99 23.32
N LYS A 198 8.96 -18.17 22.45
CA LYS A 198 7.82 -17.30 22.78
C LYS A 198 6.79 -17.37 21.67
N ASN A 199 5.53 -17.43 22.07
CA ASN A 199 4.42 -17.35 21.14
C ASN A 199 4.34 -15.94 20.53
N ALA A 200 3.62 -15.83 19.42
CA ALA A 200 3.15 -14.57 18.89
C ALA A 200 1.63 -14.60 18.74
N TYR A 201 1.01 -13.44 18.67
CA TYR A 201 -0.42 -13.31 18.39
C TYR A 201 -0.60 -12.53 17.11
N MET A 202 -1.29 -13.15 16.16
CA MET A 202 -1.64 -12.55 14.89
C MET A 202 -3.07 -12.02 14.96
N CYS A 203 -3.20 -10.72 15.29
CA CYS A 203 -4.49 -10.07 15.46
C CYS A 203 -5.03 -9.61 14.11
N ALA A 204 -6.04 -10.28 13.55
CA ALA A 204 -6.76 -9.74 12.41
C ALA A 204 -7.48 -8.46 12.82
N ILE A 205 -7.23 -7.36 12.11
CA ILE A 205 -7.88 -6.06 12.36
C ILE A 205 -8.67 -5.56 11.15
N TRP A 206 -8.39 -6.10 9.96
CA TRP A 206 -9.04 -5.65 8.74
C TRP A 206 -9.02 -6.72 7.65
N LEU A 207 -10.11 -6.81 6.89
CA LEU A 207 -10.32 -7.67 5.73
C LEU A 207 -11.00 -6.83 4.65
N GLY A 208 -10.60 -7.02 3.40
CA GLY A 208 -11.19 -6.24 2.32
C GLY A 208 -10.73 -6.65 0.95
N LYS A 209 -10.99 -5.76 0.00
CA LYS A 209 -10.53 -5.86 -1.38
C LYS A 209 -9.47 -4.82 -1.65
N VAL A 210 -8.60 -5.12 -2.60
CA VAL A 210 -7.61 -4.18 -3.13
C VAL A 210 -7.74 -4.08 -4.64
N LYS A 211 -7.62 -2.86 -5.15
CA LYS A 211 -7.32 -2.61 -6.57
C LYS A 211 -5.97 -1.92 -6.66
N ALA A 212 -5.15 -2.33 -7.62
CA ALA A 212 -3.88 -1.68 -7.88
C ALA A 212 -4.10 -0.37 -8.64
N GLY A 213 -3.36 0.66 -8.25
CA GLY A 213 -3.04 1.81 -9.10
C GLY A 213 -1.66 1.64 -9.72
N VAL A 214 -0.90 2.72 -9.82
CA VAL A 214 0.48 2.69 -10.33
C VAL A 214 1.36 1.72 -9.53
N GLN A 215 2.03 0.81 -10.24
CA GLN A 215 2.98 -0.17 -9.72
C GLN A 215 4.35 0.03 -10.36
N ARG A 216 5.25 0.67 -9.63
CA ARG A 216 6.60 1.02 -10.07
C ARG A 216 7.61 0.57 -9.01
N PRO A 217 8.86 0.20 -9.36
CA PRO A 217 9.79 -0.35 -8.38
C PRO A 217 10.01 0.50 -7.12
N ASP A 218 9.91 1.84 -7.18
CA ASP A 218 10.03 2.74 -6.02
C ASP A 218 8.68 3.31 -5.52
N LEU A 219 7.54 2.90 -6.08
CA LEU A 219 6.22 3.46 -5.79
C LEU A 219 5.09 2.46 -6.07
N HIS A 220 4.22 2.26 -5.09
CA HIS A 220 3.00 1.47 -5.21
C HIS A 220 1.79 2.28 -4.74
N GLU A 221 0.75 2.28 -5.56
CA GLU A 221 -0.55 2.86 -5.24
C GLU A 221 -1.59 1.74 -5.08
N TYR A 222 -2.34 1.79 -3.98
CA TYR A 222 -3.36 0.81 -3.65
C TYR A 222 -4.67 1.50 -3.30
N PHE A 223 -5.79 0.96 -3.81
CA PHE A 223 -7.13 1.34 -3.39
C PHE A 223 -7.69 0.21 -2.54
N LEU A 224 -7.85 0.46 -1.24
CA LEU A 224 -8.26 -0.52 -0.26
C LEU A 224 -9.72 -0.28 0.13
N TYR A 225 -10.52 -1.35 0.11
CA TYR A 225 -11.96 -1.29 0.36
C TYR A 225 -12.32 -2.27 1.47
N PRO A 226 -12.79 -1.80 2.63
CA PRO A 226 -13.15 -2.67 3.75
C PRO A 226 -14.31 -3.60 3.38
N SER A 227 -14.29 -4.82 3.91
CA SER A 227 -15.46 -5.69 3.89
C SER A 227 -16.61 -5.10 4.72
N THR A 228 -17.83 -5.19 4.19
CA THR A 228 -19.06 -4.74 4.86
C THR A 228 -19.43 -5.60 6.07
N ASP A 229 -18.86 -6.81 6.16
CA ASP A 229 -19.19 -7.80 7.20
C ASP A 229 -18.39 -7.60 8.50
N MET A 230 -17.46 -6.64 8.52
CA MET A 230 -16.69 -6.27 9.70
C MET A 230 -17.43 -5.23 10.55
N PRO A 231 -17.10 -5.08 11.85
CA PRO A 231 -17.60 -3.97 12.66
C PRO A 231 -17.30 -2.61 12.02
N LYS A 232 -18.22 -1.64 12.14
CA LYS A 232 -18.09 -0.30 11.51
C LYS A 232 -16.75 0.39 11.79
N ARG A 233 -16.24 0.28 13.02
CA ARG A 233 -14.93 0.84 13.40
C ARG A 233 -13.77 0.27 12.58
N ASN A 234 -13.82 -1.02 12.25
CA ASN A 234 -12.81 -1.68 11.46
C ASN A 234 -12.90 -1.25 9.99
N GLN A 235 -14.09 -0.89 9.51
CA GLN A 235 -14.29 -0.38 8.16
C GLN A 235 -13.67 1.02 7.96
N GLU A 236 -13.30 1.73 9.02
CA GLU A 236 -12.53 2.98 8.92
C GLU A 236 -11.05 2.74 8.63
N LEU A 237 -10.52 1.56 9.02
CA LEU A 237 -9.14 1.18 8.76
C LEU A 237 -8.96 0.87 7.27
N PHE A 238 -7.82 1.22 6.69
CA PHE A 238 -7.44 0.84 5.32
C PHE A 238 -8.58 1.06 4.31
N ASN A 239 -9.23 2.22 4.38
CA ASN A 239 -10.32 2.58 3.48
C ASN A 239 -9.91 3.78 2.62
N GLY A 240 -9.71 3.55 1.33
CA GLY A 240 -9.36 4.56 0.33
C GLY A 240 -8.00 4.34 -0.35
N ARG A 241 -7.41 5.44 -0.82
CA ARG A 241 -6.16 5.45 -1.60
C ARG A 241 -4.93 5.53 -0.70
N PHE A 242 -4.05 4.55 -0.83
CA PHE A 242 -2.78 4.46 -0.10
C PHE A 242 -1.60 4.52 -1.06
N ILE A 243 -0.59 5.31 -0.70
CA ILE A 243 0.67 5.37 -1.41
C ILE A 243 1.74 4.76 -0.52
N ILE A 244 2.52 3.84 -1.11
CA ILE A 244 3.74 3.30 -0.52
C ILE A 244 4.88 3.68 -1.44
N ARG A 245 5.80 4.52 -0.98
CA ARG A 245 6.87 5.08 -1.83
C ARG A 245 8.21 5.05 -1.12
N CYS A 246 9.25 4.66 -1.86
CA CYS A 246 10.62 4.74 -1.38
C CYS A 246 11.19 6.14 -1.65
N PHE A 247 11.80 6.71 -0.62
CA PHE A 247 12.52 7.98 -0.72
C PHE A 247 13.99 7.78 -0.34
N ARG A 248 14.86 8.62 -0.91
CA ARG A 248 16.22 8.80 -0.42
C ARG A 248 16.19 9.74 0.79
N ALA A 249 16.72 9.29 1.92
CA ALA A 249 16.85 10.06 3.15
C ALA A 249 18.35 10.18 3.49
N GLY A 250 19.02 11.16 2.86
CA GLY A 250 20.48 11.27 2.91
C GLY A 250 21.15 10.09 2.22
N LYS A 251 21.95 9.31 2.97
CA LYS A 251 22.59 8.07 2.49
C LYS A 251 21.66 6.85 2.54
N ASP A 252 20.57 6.94 3.31
CA ASP A 252 19.63 5.84 3.49
C ASP A 252 18.51 5.88 2.45
N LYS A 253 17.87 4.73 2.25
CA LYS A 253 16.65 4.58 1.44
C LYS A 253 15.56 4.04 2.38
N ARG A 254 14.35 4.60 2.33
CA ARG A 254 13.24 4.19 3.21
C ARG A 254 11.91 4.21 2.49
N TRP A 255 11.12 3.16 2.70
CA TRP A 255 9.75 3.07 2.24
C TRP A 255 8.82 3.71 3.26
N TRP A 256 7.91 4.55 2.78
CA TRP A 256 6.89 5.20 3.59
C TRP A 256 5.52 4.87 3.05
N VAL A 257 4.57 4.63 3.95
CA VAL A 257 3.15 4.45 3.64
C VAL A 257 2.33 5.60 4.21
N TRP A 258 1.36 6.09 3.45
CA TRP A 258 0.34 7.03 3.92
C TRP A 258 -0.94 6.90 3.11
N LYS A 259 -2.06 7.33 3.70
CA LYS A 259 -3.32 7.52 2.98
C LYS A 259 -3.33 8.89 2.30
N ALA A 260 -3.64 8.92 1.01
CA ALA A 260 -3.77 10.15 0.23
C ALA A 260 -5.17 10.76 0.44
N TYR A 261 -5.35 11.44 1.59
CA TYR A 261 -6.65 12.01 1.96
C TYR A 261 -7.02 13.26 1.15
N ASP A 262 -6.11 14.23 1.02
CA ASP A 262 -6.37 15.50 0.33
C ASP A 262 -6.38 15.35 -1.21
N ASP A 263 -5.93 14.20 -1.73
CA ASP A 263 -5.96 13.85 -3.15
C ASP A 263 -6.45 12.39 -3.31
N PRO A 264 -7.77 12.16 -3.31
CA PRO A 264 -8.34 10.82 -3.39
C PRO A 264 -8.34 10.24 -4.81
N TYR A 265 -7.87 10.99 -5.82
CA TYR A 265 -7.91 10.61 -7.23
C TYR A 265 -6.73 9.73 -7.62
N PRO A 266 -6.86 8.80 -8.58
CA PRO A 266 -5.76 7.91 -8.98
C PRO A 266 -4.61 8.65 -9.65
N MET A 267 -3.38 8.16 -9.51
CA MET A 267 -2.27 8.70 -10.33
C MET A 267 -2.54 8.45 -11.82
N ASP A 268 -2.24 9.42 -12.66
CA ASP A 268 -2.06 9.19 -14.10
C ASP A 268 -0.93 8.17 -14.29
N SER A 269 -1.29 6.97 -14.74
CA SER A 269 -0.39 5.84 -14.88
C SER A 269 0.70 6.04 -15.93
N ILE A 270 0.43 6.85 -16.95
CA ILE A 270 1.42 7.19 -17.98
C ILE A 270 2.34 8.26 -17.41
N LEU A 271 1.79 9.34 -16.84
CA LEU A 271 2.60 10.39 -16.22
C LEU A 271 3.48 9.85 -15.09
N HIS A 272 2.99 8.91 -14.31
CA HIS A 272 3.72 8.32 -13.20
C HIS A 272 4.52 7.06 -13.58
N ALA A 273 4.67 6.78 -14.88
CA ALA A 273 5.52 5.72 -15.41
C ALA A 273 5.24 4.36 -14.76
N ASP A 274 3.98 3.92 -14.80
CA ASP A 274 3.58 2.59 -14.35
C ASP A 274 4.39 1.51 -15.08
N CYS A 275 4.87 0.52 -14.33
CA CYS A 275 5.71 -0.56 -14.84
C CYS A 275 5.09 -1.94 -14.59
N GLY A 276 3.90 -2.02 -13.96
CA GLY A 276 3.30 -3.29 -13.54
C GLY A 276 4.16 -4.04 -12.51
N HIS A 277 4.93 -3.34 -11.68
CA HIS A 277 5.87 -3.97 -10.74
C HIS A 277 5.24 -4.16 -9.36
N TYR A 278 4.64 -5.33 -9.11
CA TYR A 278 3.93 -5.61 -7.86
C TYR A 278 4.83 -6.00 -6.69
N TYR A 279 5.98 -6.62 -6.96
CA TYR A 279 6.82 -7.19 -5.91
C TYR A 279 7.60 -6.08 -5.21
N PRO A 280 7.43 -5.89 -3.89
CA PRO A 280 8.20 -4.88 -3.18
C PRO A 280 9.70 -5.20 -3.21
N ILE A 281 10.51 -4.21 -3.55
CA ILE A 281 11.99 -4.31 -3.54
C ILE A 281 12.50 -3.76 -2.22
N LYS A 282 13.47 -4.46 -1.60
CA LYS A 282 14.09 -3.92 -0.39
C LYS A 282 14.69 -2.55 -0.66
N ALA A 283 14.62 -1.64 0.31
CA ALA A 283 14.99 -0.25 0.08
C ALA A 283 16.44 -0.14 -0.41
N GLU A 284 17.36 -0.91 0.15
CA GLU A 284 18.78 -0.96 -0.20
C GLU A 284 19.04 -1.40 -1.65
N GLU A 285 18.20 -2.29 -2.19
CA GLU A 285 18.30 -2.87 -3.54
C GLU A 285 17.71 -1.94 -4.63
N LEU A 286 17.08 -0.82 -4.26
CA LEU A 286 16.55 0.14 -5.24
C LEU A 286 17.63 1.07 -5.80
N ASP A 287 17.94 0.92 -7.09
CA ASP A 287 18.95 1.77 -7.75
C ASP A 287 18.36 3.08 -8.30
N LYS A 288 17.14 3.01 -8.82
CA LYS A 288 16.47 4.11 -9.53
C LYS A 288 15.32 4.70 -8.70
N PHE A 289 15.07 5.99 -8.87
CA PHE A 289 14.05 6.72 -8.12
C PHE A 289 13.36 7.75 -9.01
N GLY A 290 12.08 7.95 -8.79
CA GLY A 290 11.27 8.91 -9.55
C GLY A 290 10.82 8.35 -10.90
N ARG A 291 9.70 8.89 -11.40
CA ARG A 291 9.08 8.47 -12.66
C ARG A 291 10.02 8.60 -13.86
N GLU A 292 10.94 9.57 -13.80
CA GLU A 292 11.89 9.87 -14.86
C GLU A 292 12.83 8.68 -15.11
N ALA A 293 13.28 8.02 -14.04
CA ALA A 293 14.22 6.89 -14.12
C ALA A 293 13.57 5.60 -14.65
N TYR A 294 12.24 5.51 -14.64
CA TYR A 294 11.47 4.36 -15.10
C TYR A 294 10.68 4.63 -16.38
N ARG A 295 10.83 5.81 -16.99
CA ARG A 295 10.04 6.24 -18.15
C ARG A 295 10.19 5.30 -19.33
N GLU A 296 11.42 4.96 -19.70
CA GLU A 296 11.72 4.09 -20.84
C GLU A 296 11.12 2.70 -20.64
N MET A 297 11.34 2.11 -19.46
CA MET A 297 10.76 0.81 -19.09
C MET A 297 9.23 0.84 -19.14
N SER A 298 8.59 1.90 -18.64
CA SER A 298 7.14 2.05 -18.68
C SER A 298 6.63 2.09 -20.12
N VAL A 299 7.25 2.92 -20.98
CA VAL A 299 6.88 3.04 -22.40
C VAL A 299 7.07 1.72 -23.14
N GLU A 300 8.18 1.02 -22.91
CA GLU A 300 8.46 -0.30 -23.49
C GLU A 300 7.36 -1.30 -23.11
N LYS A 301 7.07 -1.45 -21.82
CA LYS A 301 6.05 -2.39 -21.34
C LYS A 301 4.65 -2.07 -21.82
N PHE A 302 4.26 -0.79 -21.86
CA PHE A 302 2.98 -0.40 -22.45
C PHE A 302 2.94 -0.71 -23.95
N SER A 303 4.02 -0.42 -24.68
CA SER A 303 4.11 -0.66 -26.12
C SER A 303 4.04 -2.14 -26.45
N GLU A 304 4.69 -3.00 -25.66
CA GLU A 304 4.58 -4.45 -25.75
C GLU A 304 3.14 -4.92 -25.49
N LYS A 305 2.53 -4.48 -24.37
CA LYS A 305 1.16 -4.84 -23.99
C LYS A 305 0.14 -4.47 -25.07
N LEU A 306 0.28 -3.28 -25.65
CA LEU A 306 -0.70 -2.70 -26.57
C LEU A 306 -0.36 -2.93 -28.04
N SER A 307 0.85 -3.41 -28.33
CA SER A 307 1.40 -3.52 -29.69
C SER A 307 1.43 -2.17 -30.41
N CYS A 308 1.89 -1.12 -29.71
CA CYS A 308 2.07 0.20 -30.31
C CYS A 308 3.09 0.10 -31.46
N LYS A 309 2.76 0.66 -32.63
CA LYS A 309 3.69 0.71 -33.76
C LYS A 309 4.81 1.72 -33.44
N PRO A 310 6.07 1.40 -33.80
CA PRO A 310 7.20 2.32 -33.62
C PRO A 310 7.06 3.60 -34.45
#